data_AF-A0A525D2G4-F1
#
_entry.id   AF-A0A525D2G4-F1
#
_cell.length_a   1.000
_cell.length_b   1.000
_cell.length_c   1.000
_cell.angle_alpha   90.00
_cell.angle_beta   90.00
_cell.angle_gamma   90.00
#
_symmetry.space_group_name_H-M   'P 1'
#
loop_
_entity.id
_entity.type
_entity.pdbx_description
1 polymer ?
#
loop_
_entity_poly.entity_id
_entity_poly.type
_entity_poly.pdbx_seq_one_letter_code
_entity_poly.pdbx_strand_id
1 'polypeptide(L)'
;MADNGAQPSGLNFTVDKENLYREESVTDLKFANIQKLIPINLDGTTDNTRETVYIGRTQLNTPQGPVPIQAVIEAASLEDAMDAFPAAMEAETQKVVEAFQKMQAEQKKKQDSRIIVPGMQ
;
A
#
# COMPACT_ATOMS: atom_id res chain seq x y z
N MET A 1 24.34 -29.46 17.45
CA MET A 1 23.02 -28.81 17.46
C MET A 1 23.26 -27.34 17.19
N ALA A 2 22.94 -26.87 15.98
CA ALA A 2 23.23 -25.51 15.55
C ALA A 2 22.08 -24.60 15.99
N ASP A 3 22.38 -23.65 16.87
CA ASP A 3 21.54 -22.49 17.14
C ASP A 3 21.77 -21.49 16.01
N ASN A 4 20.74 -21.25 15.19
CA ASN A 4 20.73 -20.24 14.14
C ASN A 4 19.48 -19.34 14.30
N GLY A 5 19.24 -18.86 15.52
CA GLY A 5 18.34 -17.74 15.75
C GLY A 5 19.10 -16.43 15.61
N ALA A 6 19.28 -15.94 14.38
CA ALA A 6 19.77 -14.58 14.16
C ALA A 6 18.80 -13.60 14.86
N GLN A 7 19.20 -13.06 16.00
CA GLN A 7 18.46 -12.01 16.70
C GLN A 7 18.39 -10.80 15.77
N PRO A 8 17.23 -10.13 15.61
CA PRO A 8 17.13 -8.90 14.84
C PRO A 8 17.95 -7.80 15.54
N SER A 9 19.21 -7.67 15.18
CA SER A 9 20.11 -6.62 15.65
C SER A 9 19.77 -5.31 14.94
N GLY A 10 19.51 -4.25 15.71
CA GLY A 10 19.29 -2.90 15.17
C GLY A 10 17.84 -2.40 15.17
N LEU A 11 16.94 -3.00 15.96
CA LEU A 11 15.57 -2.49 16.10
C LEU A 11 15.57 -1.13 16.80
N ASN A 12 15.09 -0.10 16.12
CA ASN A 12 14.84 1.22 16.70
C ASN A 12 13.34 1.39 16.95
N PHE A 13 12.96 1.52 18.23
CA PHE A 13 11.58 1.72 18.67
C PHE A 13 11.31 3.15 19.15
N THR A 14 12.17 4.11 18.79
CA THR A 14 11.94 5.53 19.08
C THR A 14 10.66 6.00 18.39
N VAL A 15 9.75 6.54 19.20
CA VAL A 15 8.50 7.12 18.73
C VAL A 15 8.76 8.55 18.25
N ASP A 16 8.30 8.87 17.05
CA ASP A 16 8.21 10.25 16.57
C ASP A 16 6.98 10.92 17.21
N LYS A 17 7.22 11.77 18.20
CA LYS A 17 6.18 12.47 18.96
C LYS A 17 5.61 13.70 18.22
N GLU A 18 6.25 14.12 17.12
CA GLU A 18 5.83 15.26 16.32
C GLU A 18 4.91 14.83 15.16
N ASN A 19 4.95 13.54 14.79
CA ASN A 19 4.18 12.98 13.68
C ASN A 19 3.12 11.97 14.12
N LEU A 20 2.23 12.39 15.01
CA LEU A 20 1.16 11.53 15.55
C LEU A 20 -0.14 11.68 14.75
N TYR A 21 -0.82 10.55 14.55
CA TYR A 21 -2.13 10.47 13.93
C TYR A 21 -3.06 9.56 14.75
N ARG A 22 -4.32 9.95 14.86
CA ARG A 22 -5.42 9.07 15.25
C ARG A 22 -5.96 8.40 14.00
N GLU A 23 -6.15 7.10 14.09
CA GLU A 23 -6.70 6.30 13.01
C GLU A 23 -8.17 5.98 13.25
N GLU A 24 -9.02 6.22 12.25
CA GLU A 24 -10.42 5.82 12.22
C GLU A 24 -10.68 4.99 10.95
N SER A 25 -11.34 3.85 11.08
CA SER A 25 -11.75 3.02 9.93
C SER A 25 -13.23 3.19 9.65
N VAL A 26 -13.58 3.46 8.39
CA VAL A 26 -14.95 3.58 7.90
C VAL A 26 -15.15 2.57 6.79
N THR A 27 -16.25 1.82 6.83
CA THR A 27 -16.53 0.79 5.83
C THR A 27 -18.02 0.68 5.53
N ASP A 28 -18.33 0.34 4.29
CA ASP A 28 -19.68 -0.04 3.86
C ASP A 28 -19.97 -1.54 4.05
N LEU A 29 -19.02 -2.28 4.64
CA LEU A 29 -19.02 -3.74 4.80
C LEU A 29 -19.16 -4.52 3.47
N LYS A 30 -18.83 -3.88 2.35
CA LYS A 30 -18.84 -4.48 1.02
C LYS A 30 -17.48 -4.27 0.36
N PHE A 31 -17.31 -3.13 -0.29
CA PHE A 31 -16.15 -2.86 -1.15
C PHE A 31 -15.24 -1.78 -0.57
N ALA A 32 -15.81 -0.83 0.17
CA ALA A 32 -15.11 0.34 0.65
C ALA A 32 -14.60 0.12 2.07
N ASN A 33 -13.29 0.27 2.24
CA ASN A 33 -12.65 0.50 3.53
C ASN A 33 -11.80 1.76 3.41
N ILE A 34 -12.17 2.81 4.15
CA ILE A 34 -11.44 4.07 4.21
C ILE A 34 -10.87 4.21 5.61
N GLN A 35 -9.55 4.36 5.69
CA GLN A 35 -8.86 4.75 6.90
C GLN A 35 -8.63 6.26 6.86
N LYS A 36 -9.19 6.95 7.86
CA LYS A 36 -9.01 8.37 8.08
C LYS A 36 -7.93 8.56 9.13
N LEU A 37 -6.86 9.24 8.75
CA LEU A 37 -5.73 9.59 9.60
C LEU A 37 -5.86 11.05 10.00
N ILE A 38 -6.26 11.27 11.24
CA ILE A 38 -6.48 12.60 11.82
C ILE A 38 -5.19 13.00 12.55
N PRO A 39 -4.50 14.07 12.15
CA PRO A 39 -3.33 14.56 12.86
C PRO A 39 -3.68 14.90 14.31
N ILE A 40 -2.83 14.52 15.26
CA ILE A 40 -3.00 14.85 16.68
C ILE A 40 -1.72 15.42 17.28
N ASN A 41 -1.90 16.22 18.31
CA ASN A 41 -0.83 16.64 19.21
C ASN A 41 -0.50 15.52 20.22
N LEU A 42 0.62 15.66 20.93
CA LEU A 42 1.05 14.70 21.95
C LEU A 42 0.05 14.53 23.09
N ASP A 43 -0.75 15.55 23.38
CA ASP A 43 -1.82 15.51 24.38
C ASP A 43 -3.10 14.78 23.88
N GLY A 44 -3.11 14.32 22.63
CA GLY A 44 -4.21 13.59 22.00
C GLY A 44 -5.30 14.48 21.39
N THR A 45 -5.16 15.81 21.47
CA THR A 45 -6.06 16.76 20.80
C THR A 45 -5.80 16.79 19.29
N THR A 46 -6.82 17.14 18.50
CA THR A 46 -6.67 17.27 17.05
C THR A 46 -5.72 18.41 16.70
N ASP A 47 -4.79 18.14 15.81
CA ASP A 47 -3.92 19.14 15.22
C ASP A 47 -4.54 19.65 13.91
N ASN A 48 -5.16 20.84 13.98
CA ASN A 48 -5.82 21.47 12.84
C ASN A 48 -4.85 22.18 11.88
N THR A 49 -3.54 22.14 12.14
CA THR A 49 -2.53 22.73 11.25
C THR A 49 -2.12 21.80 10.12
N ARG A 50 -2.37 20.50 10.28
CA ARG A 50 -2.12 19.45 9.28
C ARG A 50 -3.44 18.95 8.71
N GLU A 51 -3.40 18.52 7.46
CA GLU A 51 -4.58 17.97 6.79
C GLU A 51 -4.85 16.52 7.23
N THR A 52 -6.13 16.17 7.29
CA THR A 52 -6.56 14.78 7.48
C THR A 52 -6.26 14.00 6.21
N VAL A 53 -5.64 12.83 6.35
CA VAL A 53 -5.33 11.96 5.22
C VAL A 53 -6.35 10.84 5.13
N TYR A 54 -6.87 10.59 3.94
CA TYR A 54 -7.78 9.49 3.67
C TYR A 54 -7.06 8.42 2.85
N ILE A 55 -7.16 7.17 3.29
CA ILE A 55 -6.56 6.02 2.62
C ILE A 55 -7.66 5.02 2.30
N GLY A 56 -7.92 4.81 1.02
CA GLY A 56 -8.80 3.76 0.55
C GLY A 56 -8.06 2.44 0.46
N ARG A 57 -8.73 1.36 0.88
CA ARG A 57 -8.26 -0.02 0.76
C ARG A 57 -9.31 -0.88 0.09
N THR A 58 -8.86 -1.72 -0.83
CA THR A 58 -9.66 -2.80 -1.41
C THR A 58 -8.77 -3.98 -1.78
N GLN A 59 -9.35 -5.04 -2.33
CA GLN A 59 -8.61 -6.23 -2.75
C GLN A 59 -9.01 -6.61 -4.18
N LEU A 60 -8.00 -6.83 -5.03
CA LEU A 60 -8.17 -7.37 -6.37
C LEU A 60 -7.96 -8.87 -6.34
N ASN A 61 -8.96 -9.64 -6.76
CA ASN A 61 -8.81 -11.09 -6.91
C ASN A 61 -8.08 -11.38 -8.22
N THR A 62 -6.85 -11.89 -8.13
CA THR A 62 -6.05 -12.31 -9.30
C THR A 62 -5.88 -13.83 -9.31
N PRO A 63 -5.51 -14.45 -10.46
CA PRO A 63 -5.27 -15.90 -10.52
C PRO A 63 -4.12 -16.37 -9.60
N GLN A 64 -3.21 -15.47 -9.21
CA GLN A 64 -2.11 -15.78 -8.29
C GLN A 64 -2.49 -15.58 -6.82
N GLY A 65 -3.70 -15.08 -6.55
CA GLY A 65 -4.19 -14.77 -5.20
C GLY A 65 -4.77 -13.36 -5.08
N PRO A 66 -5.32 -13.00 -3.90
CA PRO A 66 -5.78 -11.65 -3.64
C PRO A 66 -4.59 -10.68 -3.57
N VAL A 67 -4.69 -9.56 -4.27
CA VAL A 67 -3.71 -8.48 -4.25
C VAL A 67 -4.34 -7.28 -3.53
N PRO A 68 -3.78 -6.84 -2.39
CA PRO A 68 -4.28 -5.64 -1.71
C PRO A 68 -3.99 -4.40 -2.55
N ILE A 69 -4.99 -3.55 -2.71
CA ILE A 69 -4.90 -2.25 -3.36
C ILE A 69 -5.10 -1.18 -2.30
N GLN A 70 -4.21 -0.19 -2.27
CA GLN A 70 -4.27 0.93 -1.34
C GLN A 70 -3.98 2.22 -2.09
N ALA A 71 -4.86 3.21 -1.98
CA ALA A 71 -4.62 4.53 -2.54
C ALA A 71 -4.84 5.62 -1.49
N VAL A 72 -4.04 6.68 -1.56
CA VAL A 72 -4.35 7.94 -0.90
C VAL A 72 -5.49 8.61 -1.67
N ILE A 73 -6.49 9.08 -0.95
CA ILE A 73 -7.66 9.76 -1.51
C ILE A 73 -7.50 11.25 -1.22
N GLU A 74 -7.41 12.05 -2.26
CA GLU A 74 -7.43 13.51 -2.15
C GLU A 74 -8.84 13.96 -1.81
N ALA A 75 -9.07 14.32 -0.54
CA ALA A 75 -10.39 14.67 -0.03
C ALA A 75 -10.29 15.61 1.17
N ALA A 76 -11.23 16.56 1.27
CA ALA A 76 -11.32 17.50 2.39
C ALA A 76 -12.27 17.01 3.50
N SER A 77 -13.14 16.05 3.19
CA SER A 77 -14.13 15.49 4.10
C SER A 77 -14.32 13.99 3.88
N LEU A 78 -15.05 13.33 4.80
CA LEU A 78 -15.38 11.92 4.64
C LEU A 78 -16.32 11.67 3.44
N GLU A 79 -17.24 12.60 3.18
CA GLU A 79 -18.14 12.52 2.03
C GLU A 79 -17.35 12.61 0.72
N ASP A 80 -16.46 13.61 0.59
CA ASP A 80 -15.56 13.74 -0.56
C ASP A 80 -14.69 12.49 -0.73
N ALA A 81 -14.20 11.91 0.38
CA ALA A 81 -13.38 10.71 0.33
C ALA A 81 -14.17 9.49 -0.17
N MET A 82 -15.44 9.37 0.20
CA MET A 82 -16.33 8.31 -0.28
C MET A 82 -16.64 8.47 -1.77
N ASP A 83 -16.88 9.69 -2.22
CA ASP A 83 -17.16 9.99 -3.63
C ASP A 83 -15.93 9.79 -4.52
N ALA A 84 -14.74 10.15 -4.02
CA ALA A 84 -13.47 10.00 -4.74
C ALA A 84 -12.90 8.56 -4.68
N PHE A 85 -13.39 7.72 -3.76
CA PHE A 85 -12.89 6.36 -3.55
C PHE A 85 -12.84 5.50 -4.83
N PRO A 86 -13.92 5.40 -5.64
CA PRO A 86 -13.91 4.53 -6.82
C PRO A 86 -12.82 4.92 -7.82
N ALA A 87 -12.69 6.21 -8.11
CA ALA A 87 -11.70 6.73 -9.04
C ALA A 87 -10.26 6.50 -8.53
N ALA A 88 -10.02 6.71 -7.24
CA ALA A 88 -8.72 6.46 -6.62
C ALA A 88 -8.33 4.97 -6.68
N MET A 89 -9.28 4.06 -6.42
CA MET A 89 -9.04 2.62 -6.50
C MET A 89 -8.81 2.15 -7.94
N GLU A 90 -9.54 2.68 -8.91
CA GLU A 90 -9.36 2.34 -10.33
C GLU A 90 -7.97 2.76 -10.82
N ALA A 91 -7.57 4.00 -10.51
CA ALA A 91 -6.26 4.52 -10.88
C ALA A 91 -5.11 3.69 -10.29
N GLU A 92 -5.22 3.29 -9.02
CA GLU A 92 -4.19 2.47 -8.38
C GLU A 92 -4.20 1.03 -8.89
N THR A 93 -5.38 0.46 -9.14
CA THR A 93 -5.53 -0.86 -9.76
C THR A 93 -4.84 -0.91 -11.12
N GLN A 94 -5.02 0.13 -11.94
CA GLN A 94 -4.38 0.22 -13.25
C GLN A 94 -2.85 0.19 -13.15
N LYS A 95 -2.26 0.94 -12.21
CA LYS A 95 -0.80 0.90 -11.97
C LYS A 95 -0.31 -0.49 -11.57
N VAL A 96 -1.06 -1.17 -10.71
CA VAL A 96 -0.75 -2.53 -10.27
C VAL A 96 -0.80 -3.50 -11.47
N VAL A 97 -1.83 -3.42 -12.30
CA VAL A 97 -1.95 -4.23 -13.52
C VAL A 97 -0.79 -3.97 -14.48
N GLU A 98 -0.43 -2.71 -14.72
CA GLU A 98 0.70 -2.35 -15.58
C GLU A 98 2.03 -2.87 -15.03
N ALA A 99 2.24 -2.79 -13.72
CA ALA A 99 3.43 -3.34 -13.07
C ALA A 99 3.51 -4.87 -13.27
N PHE A 100 2.40 -5.59 -13.13
CA PHE A 100 2.35 -7.03 -13.42
C PHE A 100 2.67 -7.35 -14.88
N GLN A 101 2.12 -6.59 -15.82
CA GLN A 101 2.40 -6.80 -17.25
C GLN A 101 3.89 -6.58 -17.57
N LYS A 102 4.50 -5.52 -17.03
CA LYS A 102 5.94 -5.24 -17.19
C LYS A 102 6.80 -6.37 -16.62
N MET A 103 6.51 -6.82 -15.40
CA MET A 103 7.23 -7.94 -14.78
C MET A 103 7.12 -9.23 -15.62
N GLN A 104 5.94 -9.56 -16.14
CA GLN A 104 5.77 -10.74 -17.00
C GLN A 104 6.57 -10.63 -18.31
N ALA A 105 6.58 -9.45 -18.93
CA ALA A 105 7.35 -9.22 -20.16
C ALA A 105 8.86 -9.37 -19.91
N GLU A 106 9.37 -8.85 -18.79
CA GLU A 106 10.78 -9.01 -18.40
C GLU A 106 11.16 -10.46 -18.09
N GLN A 107 10.28 -11.20 -17.41
CA GLN A 107 10.51 -12.61 -17.12
C GLN A 107 10.59 -13.46 -18.39
N LYS A 108 9.68 -13.22 -19.36
CA LYS A 108 9.71 -13.89 -20.68
C LYS A 108 11.03 -13.61 -21.41
N LYS A 109 11.45 -12.34 -21.49
CA LYS A 109 12.73 -11.94 -22.10
C LYS A 109 13.94 -12.62 -21.44
N LYS A 110 13.95 -12.73 -20.10
CA LYS A 110 15.02 -13.42 -19.35
C LYS A 110 15.04 -14.93 -19.62
N GLN A 111 13.88 -15.56 -19.80
CA GLN A 111 13.80 -16.98 -20.14
C GLN A 111 14.29 -17.25 -21.56
N ASP A 112 13.88 -16.45 -22.55
CA ASP A 112 14.32 -16.59 -23.94
C ASP A 112 15.83 -16.35 -24.10
N SER A 113 16.38 -15.38 -23.38
CA SER A 113 17.83 -15.08 -23.40
C SER A 113 18.68 -16.20 -22.76
N ARG A 114 18.09 -17.04 -21.89
CA ARG A 114 18.78 -18.15 -21.23
C ARG A 114 18.92 -19.39 -22.11
N ILE A 115 18.08 -19.50 -23.16
CA ILE A 115 18.10 -20.62 -24.11
C ILE A 115 19.17 -20.41 -25.20
N ILE A 116 19.63 -19.17 -25.41
CA ILE A 116 20.75 -18.86 -26.29
C ILE A 116 22.04 -18.92 -25.47
N VAL A 117 22.58 -20.12 -25.28
CA VAL A 117 23.98 -20.31 -24.88
C VAL A 117 24.74 -20.68 -26.18
N PRO A 118 25.45 -19.73 -26.83
CA PRO A 118 26.32 -20.07 -27.95
C PRO A 118 27.44 -20.99 -27.45
N GLY A 119 27.69 -22.06 -28.21
CA GLY A 119 28.69 -23.08 -27.87
C GLY A 119 30.04 -22.49 -27.48
N MET A 120 30.58 -23.00 -26.38
CA MET A 120 32.02 -22.95 -26.13
C MET A 120 32.62 -24.28 -26.59
N GLN A 121 33.66 -24.12 -27.42
CA GLN A 121 34.47 -25.13 -28.09
C GLN A 121 35.17 -26.08 -27.12
#